data_AF-A0A162ZW27-F1
#
_entry.id   AF-A0A162ZW27-F1
#
_cell.length_a   1.000
_cell.length_b   1.000
_cell.length_c   1.000
_cell.angle_alpha   90.00
_cell.angle_beta   90.00
_cell.angle_gamma   90.00
#
_symmetry.space_group_name_H-M   'P 1'
#
loop_
_entity.id
_entity.type
_entity.pdbx_description
1 polymer ?
#
loop_
_entity_poly.entity_id
_entity_poly.type
_entity_poly.pdbx_seq_one_letter_code
_entity_poly.pdbx_strand_id
1 'polypeptide(L)'
;MSNQQIQQQSTFWRVCDELGVCHCDFRYTIYDCEETYIAKILYTVTAVVSGILALIAIIVLYFRLNYRNQKIFEMRNGFPRPKPIESMGLFGIIFNLLQMIHAIFMLTNSIPNPVFRSFMFEVGFQFGYCCFACYLFGVAYTLSESSRVIYSNWVKSHTAVNILCLATMTFPFLTNTSCALAAGIYAVRGNNEMASKLTMAQYYFWTFYCGYLGTLLLFAGVRLMRLLDKHLL
;
A
#
# COMPACT_ATOMS: atom_id res chain seq x y z
N MET A 1 20.40 -0.76 -41.48
CA MET A 1 19.88 -1.77 -40.53
C MET A 1 18.38 -1.60 -40.49
N SER A 2 17.61 -2.65 -40.82
CA SER A 2 16.19 -2.52 -41.15
C SER A 2 15.31 -2.32 -39.91
N ASN A 3 14.20 -1.59 -40.08
CA ASN A 3 13.16 -1.32 -39.08
C ASN A 3 12.58 -2.57 -38.37
N GLN A 4 12.90 -3.77 -38.84
CA GLN A 4 12.45 -5.04 -38.25
C GLN A 4 13.22 -5.44 -36.99
N GLN A 5 14.47 -4.98 -36.80
CA GLN A 5 15.22 -5.29 -35.56
C GLN A 5 14.79 -4.43 -34.37
N ILE A 6 14.20 -3.25 -34.60
CA ILE A 6 13.72 -2.34 -33.54
C ILE A 6 12.39 -2.85 -32.93
N GLN A 7 11.51 -3.46 -33.75
CA GLN A 7 10.32 -4.17 -33.26
C GLN A 7 10.63 -5.46 -32.48
N GLN A 8 11.87 -5.96 -32.53
CA GLN A 8 12.24 -7.29 -32.04
C GLN A 8 12.46 -7.37 -30.53
N GLN A 9 12.23 -6.28 -29.77
CA GLN A 9 12.45 -6.24 -28.32
C GLN A 9 11.34 -5.52 -27.52
N SER A 10 10.17 -5.26 -28.10
CA SER A 10 9.03 -4.72 -27.36
C SER A 10 8.43 -5.81 -26.45
N THR A 11 8.53 -5.63 -25.13
CA THR A 11 7.88 -6.49 -24.14
C THR A 11 6.74 -5.73 -23.48
N PHE A 12 5.89 -6.41 -22.70
CA PHE A 12 4.81 -5.76 -21.96
C PHE A 12 5.27 -4.56 -21.11
N TRP A 13 6.48 -4.66 -20.54
CA TRP A 13 7.05 -3.64 -19.64
C TRP A 13 8.06 -2.70 -20.32
N ARG A 14 8.33 -2.88 -21.62
CA ARG A 14 9.21 -2.03 -22.42
C ARG A 14 8.59 -1.89 -23.81
N VAL A 15 7.88 -0.79 -24.03
CA VAL A 15 7.19 -0.50 -25.28
C VAL A 15 8.03 0.50 -26.06
N CYS A 16 8.38 0.19 -27.31
CA CYS A 16 9.17 1.08 -28.14
C CYS A 16 8.32 1.61 -29.30
N ASP A 17 8.42 2.92 -29.54
CA ASP A 17 7.72 3.64 -30.59
C ASP A 17 8.36 3.43 -31.97
N GLU A 18 7.67 3.86 -33.03
CA GLU A 18 8.15 3.76 -34.42
C GLU A 18 9.47 4.52 -34.66
N LEU A 19 9.78 5.52 -33.82
CA LEU A 19 11.02 6.29 -33.82
C LEU A 19 12.18 5.60 -33.09
N GLY A 20 11.95 4.41 -32.50
CA GLY A 20 12.94 3.66 -31.73
C GLY A 20 13.14 4.15 -30.29
N VAL A 21 12.31 5.07 -29.80
CA VAL A 21 12.29 5.51 -28.40
C VAL A 21 11.53 4.47 -27.57
N CYS A 22 12.10 4.01 -26.46
CA CYS A 22 11.49 3.00 -25.60
C CYS A 22 11.04 3.59 -24.27
N HIS A 23 9.80 3.29 -23.89
CA HIS A 23 9.15 3.66 -22.65
C HIS A 23 9.02 2.45 -21.72
N CYS A 24 9.37 2.64 -20.45
CA CYS A 24 9.39 1.57 -19.47
C CYS A 24 8.24 1.67 -18.47
N ASP A 25 7.64 0.53 -18.15
CA ASP A 25 6.81 0.42 -16.96
C ASP A 25 7.70 0.35 -15.72
N PHE A 26 7.67 1.44 -14.93
CA PHE A 26 8.50 1.63 -13.75
C PHE A 26 8.35 0.53 -12.69
N ARG A 27 7.29 -0.27 -12.74
CA ARG A 27 7.04 -1.40 -11.81
C ARG A 27 7.90 -2.62 -12.13
N TYR A 28 8.32 -2.77 -13.38
CA TYR A 28 9.03 -3.94 -13.87
C TYR A 28 10.49 -3.64 -14.20
N THR A 29 10.76 -2.48 -14.80
CA THR A 29 12.14 -2.07 -15.13
C THR A 29 12.25 -0.55 -15.24
N ILE A 30 13.46 -0.03 -15.06
CA ILE A 30 13.79 1.38 -15.22
C ILE A 30 14.99 1.60 -16.14
N TYR A 31 15.54 0.54 -16.74
CA TYR A 31 16.74 0.58 -17.58
C TYR A 31 16.38 0.52 -19.06
N ASP A 32 17.25 1.09 -19.90
CA ASP A 32 17.15 1.08 -21.37
C ASP A 32 15.87 1.73 -21.93
N CYS A 33 15.43 2.79 -21.27
CA CYS A 33 14.28 3.62 -21.64
C CYS A 33 14.58 5.12 -21.48
N GLU A 34 13.76 5.96 -22.10
CA GLU A 34 13.91 7.42 -22.03
C GLU A 34 13.83 7.94 -20.58
N GLU A 35 12.93 7.37 -19.78
CA GLU A 35 12.68 7.81 -18.41
C GLU A 35 13.70 7.28 -17.39
N THR A 36 14.73 6.55 -17.82
CA THR A 36 15.70 5.92 -16.91
C THR A 36 16.31 6.91 -15.92
N TYR A 37 16.65 8.13 -16.36
CA TYR A 37 17.24 9.15 -15.49
C TYR A 37 16.27 9.57 -14.38
N ILE A 38 15.03 9.92 -14.74
CA ILE A 38 14.01 10.36 -13.80
C ILE A 38 13.64 9.22 -12.84
N ALA A 39 13.47 8.01 -13.36
CA ALA A 39 13.14 6.84 -12.56
C ALA A 39 14.23 6.51 -11.52
N LYS A 40 15.51 6.63 -11.87
CA LYS A 40 16.62 6.44 -10.92
C LYS A 40 16.60 7.46 -9.78
N ILE A 41 16.28 8.72 -10.06
CA ILE A 41 16.12 9.75 -9.02
C ILE A 41 14.96 9.37 -8.09
N LEU A 42 13.79 9.03 -8.65
CA LEU A 42 12.61 8.67 -7.86
C LEU A 42 12.89 7.48 -6.92
N TYR A 43 13.52 6.42 -7.43
CA TYR A 43 13.84 5.25 -6.61
C TYR A 43 14.95 5.53 -5.59
N THR A 44 15.91 6.39 -5.88
CA THR A 44 16.94 6.79 -4.91
C THR A 44 16.34 7.59 -3.76
N VAL A 45 15.49 8.57 -4.07
CA VAL A 45 14.75 9.34 -3.05
C VAL A 45 13.86 8.41 -2.22
N THR A 46 13.14 7.49 -2.87
CA THR A 46 12.29 6.51 -2.19
C THR A 46 13.11 5.66 -1.21
N ALA A 47 14.25 5.11 -1.63
CA ALA A 47 15.10 4.30 -0.76
C ALA A 47 15.58 5.07 0.48
N VAL A 48 16.07 6.30 0.29
CA VAL A 48 16.60 7.13 1.38
C VAL A 48 15.49 7.56 2.35
N VAL A 49 14.39 8.11 1.82
CA VAL A 49 13.28 8.62 2.64
C VAL A 49 12.60 7.48 3.40
N SER A 50 12.33 6.35 2.74
CA SER A 50 11.73 5.20 3.41
C SER A 50 12.65 4.61 4.47
N GLY A 51 13.97 4.56 4.25
CA GLY A 51 14.94 4.13 5.27
C GLY A 51 14.90 5.02 6.52
N ILE A 52 14.90 6.34 6.35
CA ILE A 52 14.83 7.31 7.46
C ILE A 52 13.50 7.18 8.22
N LEU A 53 12.38 7.12 7.50
CA LEU A 53 11.05 7.00 8.11
C LEU A 53 10.88 5.67 8.87
N ALA A 54 11.38 4.56 8.31
CA ALA A 54 11.38 3.28 9.00
C ALA A 54 12.19 3.35 10.31
N LEU A 55 13.37 3.95 10.29
CA LEU A 55 14.21 4.09 11.49
C LEU A 55 13.50 4.89 12.58
N ILE A 56 12.94 6.05 12.23
CA ILE A 56 12.20 6.91 13.18
C ILE A 56 11.00 6.14 13.75
N ALA A 57 10.23 5.48 12.90
CA ALA A 57 9.06 4.72 13.32
C ALA A 57 9.43 3.54 14.22
N ILE A 58 10.55 2.84 13.95
CA ILE A 58 11.08 1.77 14.81
C ILE A 58 11.42 2.32 16.19
N ILE A 59 12.14 3.45 16.28
CA ILE A 59 12.51 4.07 17.56
C ILE A 59 11.25 4.45 18.36
N VAL A 60 10.28 5.09 17.73
CA VAL A 60 9.03 5.50 18.37
C VAL A 60 8.22 4.29 18.82
N LEU A 61 8.07 3.28 17.97
CA LEU A 61 7.32 2.07 18.31
C LEU A 61 8.02 1.30 19.45
N TYR A 62 9.34 1.14 19.39
CA TYR A 62 10.12 0.51 20.45
C TYR A 62 9.93 1.21 21.79
N PHE A 63 9.96 2.55 21.81
CA PHE A 63 9.72 3.32 23.02
C PHE A 63 8.31 3.07 23.59
N ARG A 64 7.28 3.06 22.73
CA ARG A 64 5.89 2.85 23.14
C ARG A 64 5.62 1.42 23.64
N LEU A 65 6.22 0.42 23.03
CA LEU A 65 6.03 -0.98 23.43
C LEU A 65 6.74 -1.29 24.75
N ASN A 66 8.00 -0.86 24.90
CA ASN A 66 8.81 -1.25 26.06
C ASN A 66 8.67 -0.31 27.26
N TYR A 67 8.66 1.02 27.04
CA TYR A 67 8.60 1.97 28.15
C TYR A 67 7.16 2.30 28.56
N ARG A 68 6.23 2.35 27.60
CA ARG A 68 4.81 2.64 27.86
C ARG A 68 3.95 1.38 27.99
N ASN A 69 4.51 0.18 27.79
CA ASN A 69 3.82 -1.11 27.87
C ASN A 69 2.52 -1.15 27.01
N GLN A 70 2.51 -0.44 25.88
CA GLN A 70 1.35 -0.41 24.99
C GLN A 70 1.35 -1.67 24.11
N LYS A 71 0.17 -2.14 23.74
CA LYS A 71 0.00 -3.29 22.84
C LYS A 71 -0.35 -2.80 21.44
N ILE A 72 0.13 -3.52 20.42
CA ILE A 72 -0.19 -3.20 19.02
C ILE A 72 -1.64 -3.57 18.70
N PHE A 73 -2.04 -4.78 19.12
CA PHE A 73 -3.41 -5.27 18.98
C PHE A 73 -3.92 -5.75 20.34
N GLU A 74 -5.17 -5.42 20.63
CA GLU A 74 -5.91 -5.97 21.76
C GLU A 74 -6.96 -6.96 21.25
N MET A 75 -6.94 -8.19 21.77
CA MET A 75 -7.93 -9.19 21.41
C MET A 75 -9.18 -9.01 22.27
N ARG A 76 -10.34 -8.81 21.64
CA ARG A 76 -11.63 -8.71 22.35
C ARG A 76 -12.72 -9.41 21.54
N ASN A 77 -13.44 -10.32 22.19
CA ASN A 77 -14.47 -11.17 21.57
C ASN A 77 -13.96 -11.93 20.34
N GLY A 78 -12.70 -12.39 20.36
CA GLY A 78 -12.08 -13.14 19.26
C GLY A 78 -11.58 -12.29 18.08
N PHE A 79 -11.78 -10.97 18.09
CA PHE A 79 -11.32 -10.09 17.01
C PHE A 79 -10.11 -9.24 17.44
N PRO A 80 -9.09 -9.08 16.57
CA PRO A 80 -7.97 -8.18 16.82
C PRO A 80 -8.42 -6.73 16.66
N ARG A 81 -8.22 -5.91 17.68
CA ARG A 81 -8.47 -4.47 17.63
C ARG A 81 -7.14 -3.72 17.58
N PRO A 82 -6.83 -3.00 16.48
CA PRO A 82 -5.62 -2.21 16.38
C PRO A 82 -5.66 -1.03 17.37
N LYS A 83 -4.56 -0.80 18.10
CA LYS A 83 -4.33 0.52 18.71
C LYS A 83 -3.78 1.46 17.65
N PRO A 84 -4.36 2.67 17.49
CA PRO A 84 -4.20 3.45 16.28
C PRO A 84 -2.74 3.80 15.98
N ILE A 85 -1.97 4.25 16.97
CA ILE A 85 -0.59 4.72 16.75
C ILE A 85 0.37 3.53 16.60
N GLU A 86 0.22 2.50 17.42
CA GLU A 86 1.10 1.33 17.47
C GLU A 86 0.95 0.46 16.22
N SER A 87 -0.29 0.20 15.81
CA SER A 87 -0.57 -0.59 14.60
C SER A 87 -0.22 0.18 13.32
N MET A 88 -0.50 1.49 13.27
CA MET A 88 -0.02 2.36 12.20
C MET A 88 1.51 2.34 12.11
N GLY A 89 2.19 2.45 13.26
CA GLY A 89 3.65 2.35 13.34
C GLY A 89 4.18 1.03 12.79
N LEU A 90 3.62 -0.11 13.21
CA LEU A 90 4.02 -1.43 12.72
C LEU A 90 3.90 -1.56 11.20
N PHE A 91 2.72 -1.27 10.65
CA PHE A 91 2.49 -1.41 9.21
C PHE A 91 3.24 -0.34 8.40
N GLY A 92 3.41 0.85 8.95
CA GLY A 92 4.25 1.90 8.37
C GLY A 92 5.73 1.51 8.30
N ILE A 93 6.27 0.81 9.31
CA ILE A 93 7.63 0.27 9.28
C ILE A 93 7.74 -0.78 8.18
N ILE A 94 6.82 -1.74 8.14
CA ILE A 94 6.83 -2.81 7.12
C ILE A 94 6.75 -2.21 5.72
N PHE A 95 5.81 -1.27 5.49
CA PHE A 95 5.69 -0.52 4.24
C PHE A 95 7.02 0.11 3.82
N ASN A 96 7.63 0.90 4.69
CA ASN A 96 8.86 1.63 4.36
C ASN A 96 10.05 0.68 4.13
N LEU A 97 10.18 -0.39 4.92
CA LEU A 97 11.23 -1.39 4.68
C LEU A 97 11.07 -2.09 3.33
N LEU A 98 9.84 -2.48 2.97
CA LEU A 98 9.57 -3.13 1.68
C LEU A 98 9.80 -2.16 0.51
N GLN A 99 9.38 -0.89 0.63
CA GLN A 99 9.64 0.12 -0.41
C GLN A 99 11.13 0.41 -0.57
N MET A 100 11.88 0.45 0.53
CA MET A 100 13.34 0.60 0.49
C MET A 100 13.98 -0.59 -0.22
N ILE A 101 13.63 -1.83 0.16
CA ILE A 101 14.15 -3.04 -0.47
C ILE A 101 13.81 -3.08 -1.96
N HIS A 102 12.56 -2.81 -2.32
CA HIS A 102 12.11 -2.76 -3.71
C HIS A 102 12.88 -1.71 -4.51
N ALA A 103 13.04 -0.49 -3.97
CA ALA A 103 13.79 0.57 -4.62
C ALA A 103 15.27 0.19 -4.84
N ILE A 104 15.91 -0.45 -3.86
CA ILE A 104 17.28 -0.96 -4.00
C ILE A 104 17.34 -1.99 -5.13
N PHE A 105 16.42 -2.96 -5.18
CA PHE A 105 16.38 -3.96 -6.26
C PHE A 105 16.19 -3.35 -7.64
N MET A 106 15.40 -2.29 -7.75
CA MET A 106 15.22 -1.55 -9.01
C MET A 106 16.49 -0.78 -9.40
N LEU A 107 17.18 -0.15 -8.44
CA LEU A 107 18.42 0.58 -8.69
C LEU A 107 19.60 -0.33 -9.01
N THR A 108 19.75 -1.47 -8.34
CA THR A 108 20.88 -2.38 -8.58
C THR A 108 20.62 -3.38 -9.72
N ASN A 109 19.39 -3.46 -10.20
CA ASN A 109 18.93 -4.44 -11.19
C ASN A 109 19.20 -5.91 -10.77
N SER A 110 19.38 -6.20 -9.47
CA SER A 110 19.89 -7.50 -9.01
C SER A 110 18.95 -8.68 -9.24
N ILE A 111 17.63 -8.45 -9.25
CA ILE A 111 16.62 -9.48 -9.51
C ILE A 111 15.81 -9.06 -10.75
N PRO A 112 16.21 -9.46 -11.98
CA PRO A 112 15.54 -9.07 -13.22
C PRO A 112 14.25 -9.87 -13.51
N ASN A 113 13.60 -10.42 -12.48
CA ASN A 113 12.34 -11.15 -12.64
C ASN A 113 11.15 -10.17 -12.57
N PRO A 114 10.41 -9.95 -13.66
CA PRO A 114 9.30 -8.99 -13.71
C PRO A 114 8.14 -9.38 -12.79
N VAL A 115 7.87 -10.68 -12.61
CA VAL A 115 6.80 -11.17 -11.71
C VAL A 115 7.11 -10.79 -10.28
N PHE A 116 8.36 -11.01 -9.85
CA PHE A 116 8.80 -10.70 -8.49
C PHE A 116 8.79 -9.19 -8.21
N ARG A 117 9.24 -8.37 -9.16
CA ARG A 117 9.23 -6.91 -9.03
C ARG A 117 7.82 -6.35 -8.88
N SER A 118 6.91 -6.79 -9.75
CA SER A 118 5.49 -6.39 -9.66
C SER A 118 4.84 -6.85 -8.35
N PHE A 119 5.13 -8.07 -7.90
CA PHE A 119 4.63 -8.55 -6.61
C PHE A 119 5.15 -7.71 -5.45
N MET A 120 6.45 -7.42 -5.43
CA MET A 120 7.09 -6.67 -4.35
C MET A 120 6.58 -5.24 -4.24
N PHE A 121 6.42 -4.58 -5.40
CA PHE A 121 5.79 -3.27 -5.50
C PHE A 121 4.40 -3.28 -4.84
N GLU A 122 3.55 -4.23 -5.22
CA GLU A 122 2.16 -4.29 -4.76
C GLU A 122 2.01 -4.65 -3.28
N VAL A 123 2.79 -5.59 -2.78
CA VAL A 123 2.78 -5.97 -1.36
C VAL A 123 3.21 -4.79 -0.50
N GLY A 124 4.20 -3.99 -0.95
CA GLY A 124 4.57 -2.74 -0.29
C GLY A 124 3.34 -1.84 -0.09
N PHE A 125 2.69 -1.44 -1.19
CA PHE A 125 1.50 -0.57 -1.12
C PHE A 125 0.36 -1.13 -0.27
N GLN A 126 0.16 -2.45 -0.23
CA GLN A 126 -0.83 -3.08 0.65
C GLN A 126 -0.57 -2.83 2.13
N PHE A 127 0.68 -2.92 2.58
CA PHE A 127 1.05 -2.55 3.96
C PHE A 127 0.88 -1.06 4.22
N GLY A 128 1.15 -0.20 3.23
CA GLY A 128 0.84 1.23 3.30
C GLY A 128 -0.66 1.49 3.48
N TYR A 129 -1.51 0.75 2.77
CA TYR A 129 -2.97 0.82 2.94
C TYR A 129 -3.42 0.34 4.33
N CYS A 130 -2.86 -0.78 4.82
CA CYS A 130 -3.14 -1.27 6.17
C CYS A 130 -2.74 -0.26 7.26
N CYS A 131 -1.64 0.47 7.08
CA CYS A 131 -1.21 1.53 7.98
C CYS A 131 -2.34 2.56 8.21
N PHE A 132 -2.94 3.08 7.13
CA PHE A 132 -4.05 4.03 7.21
C PHE A 132 -5.35 3.40 7.73
N ALA A 133 -5.67 2.18 7.30
CA ALA A 133 -6.86 1.48 7.77
C ALA A 133 -6.81 1.24 9.29
N CYS A 134 -5.68 0.75 9.81
CA CYS A 134 -5.50 0.51 11.24
C CYS A 134 -5.56 1.78 12.08
N TYR A 135 -5.04 2.91 11.56
CA TYR A 135 -5.20 4.19 12.23
C TYR A 135 -6.67 4.58 12.36
N LEU A 136 -7.42 4.55 11.25
CA LEU A 136 -8.84 4.90 11.22
C LEU A 136 -9.68 4.02 12.17
N PHE A 137 -9.57 2.70 12.05
CA PHE A 137 -10.32 1.77 12.89
C PHE A 137 -9.82 1.79 14.34
N GLY A 138 -8.53 2.03 14.58
CA GLY A 138 -7.99 2.18 15.94
C GLY A 138 -8.53 3.41 16.67
N VAL A 139 -8.67 4.54 15.97
CA VAL A 139 -9.33 5.74 16.51
C VAL A 139 -10.80 5.43 16.81
N ALA A 140 -11.48 4.74 15.89
CA ALA A 140 -12.87 4.32 16.07
C ALA A 140 -13.07 3.47 17.34
N TYR A 141 -12.18 2.50 17.60
CA TYR A 141 -12.22 1.70 18.82
C TYR A 141 -11.89 2.49 20.07
N THR A 142 -10.90 3.39 20.01
CA THR A 142 -10.51 4.20 21.18
C THR A 142 -11.67 5.11 21.61
N LEU A 143 -12.38 5.72 20.66
CA LEU A 143 -13.59 6.51 20.93
C LEU A 143 -14.73 5.66 21.53
N SER A 144 -14.84 4.40 21.11
CA SER A 144 -15.84 3.47 21.67
C SER A 144 -15.67 3.21 23.16
N GLU A 145 -14.42 3.24 23.62
CA GLU A 145 -14.08 2.97 25.01
C GLU A 145 -14.16 4.22 25.88
N SER A 146 -13.82 5.40 25.34
CA SER A 146 -13.86 6.65 26.11
C SER A 146 -15.29 7.13 26.41
N SER A 147 -16.26 6.81 25.55
CA SER A 147 -17.62 7.37 25.66
C SER A 147 -18.67 6.46 25.02
N ARG A 148 -19.20 5.50 25.78
CA ARG A 148 -20.23 4.56 25.29
C ARG A 148 -21.46 5.25 24.69
N VAL A 149 -21.87 6.40 25.24
CA VAL A 149 -23.03 7.18 24.76
C VAL A 149 -22.76 7.81 23.38
N ILE A 150 -21.54 8.27 23.14
CA ILE A 150 -21.13 8.84 21.86
C ILE A 150 -21.01 7.74 20.82
N TYR A 151 -20.43 6.60 21.21
CA TYR A 151 -20.23 5.48 20.30
C TYR A 151 -21.55 4.79 19.93
N SER A 152 -22.51 4.63 20.84
CA SER A 152 -23.83 4.08 20.50
C SER A 152 -24.57 4.93 19.47
N ASN A 153 -24.29 6.25 19.41
CA ASN A 153 -24.80 7.16 18.39
C ASN A 153 -23.96 7.13 17.08
N TRP A 154 -22.74 6.59 17.14
CA TRP A 154 -21.79 6.55 16.04
C TRP A 154 -21.83 5.23 15.27
N VAL A 155 -21.84 4.11 15.98
CA VAL A 155 -21.82 2.75 15.43
C VAL A 155 -22.77 1.86 16.23
N LYS A 156 -23.83 1.38 15.58
CA LYS A 156 -24.84 0.51 16.20
C LYS A 156 -24.32 -0.89 16.55
N SER A 157 -23.27 -1.39 15.88
CA SER A 157 -22.75 -2.75 16.09
C SER A 157 -21.22 -2.81 16.11
N HIS A 158 -20.65 -3.30 17.23
CA HIS A 158 -19.21 -3.53 17.38
C HIS A 158 -18.70 -4.65 16.47
N THR A 159 -19.51 -5.70 16.25
CA THR A 159 -19.14 -6.82 15.37
C THR A 159 -19.03 -6.38 13.93
N ALA A 160 -19.92 -5.48 13.47
CA ALA A 160 -19.86 -4.95 12.12
C ALA A 160 -18.55 -4.18 11.86
N VAL A 161 -18.08 -3.37 12.80
CA VAL A 161 -16.81 -2.64 12.67
C VAL A 161 -15.61 -3.57 12.71
N ASN A 162 -15.64 -4.60 13.55
CA ASN A 162 -14.60 -5.64 13.56
C ASN A 162 -14.48 -6.34 12.19
N ILE A 163 -15.62 -6.78 11.62
CA ILE A 163 -15.65 -7.41 10.30
C ILE A 163 -15.18 -6.43 9.23
N LEU A 164 -15.63 -5.17 9.29
CA LEU A 164 -15.23 -4.14 8.33
C LEU A 164 -13.74 -3.85 8.38
N CYS A 165 -13.16 -3.76 9.58
CA CYS A 165 -11.72 -3.56 9.77
C CYS A 165 -10.93 -4.72 9.16
N LEU A 166 -11.30 -5.97 9.48
CA LEU A 166 -10.64 -7.15 8.95
C LEU A 166 -10.79 -7.25 7.43
N ALA A 167 -12.00 -7.00 6.92
CA ALA A 167 -12.26 -7.01 5.48
C ALA A 167 -11.43 -5.93 4.77
N THR A 168 -11.42 -4.71 5.30
CA THR A 168 -10.65 -3.60 4.71
C THR A 168 -9.16 -3.95 4.66
N MET A 169 -8.61 -4.59 5.69
CA MET A 169 -7.21 -4.99 5.70
C MET A 169 -6.92 -6.18 4.76
N THR A 170 -7.77 -7.20 4.73
CA THR A 170 -7.46 -8.48 4.07
C THR A 170 -7.85 -8.53 2.59
N PHE A 171 -8.97 -7.91 2.19
CA PHE A 171 -9.44 -7.99 0.80
C PHE A 171 -8.43 -7.44 -0.22
N PRO A 172 -7.78 -6.27 0.00
CA PRO A 172 -6.77 -5.77 -0.93
C PRO A 172 -5.59 -6.72 -1.10
N PHE A 173 -5.19 -7.45 -0.06
CA PHE A 173 -4.13 -8.46 -0.16
C PHE A 173 -4.53 -9.60 -1.08
N LEU A 174 -5.79 -10.03 -1.06
CA LEU A 174 -6.25 -11.13 -1.92
C LEU A 174 -6.41 -10.68 -3.36
N THR A 175 -7.10 -9.57 -3.60
CA THR A 175 -7.44 -9.11 -4.96
C THR A 175 -6.22 -8.54 -5.69
N ASN A 176 -5.53 -7.56 -5.11
CA ASN A 176 -4.42 -6.89 -5.80
C ASN A 176 -3.22 -7.81 -6.00
N THR A 177 -2.87 -8.65 -5.00
CA THR A 177 -1.76 -9.61 -5.17
C THR A 177 -2.06 -10.64 -6.26
N SER A 178 -3.30 -11.15 -6.31
CA SER A 178 -3.69 -12.12 -7.34
C SER A 178 -3.63 -11.49 -8.73
N CYS A 179 -4.13 -10.27 -8.90
CA CYS A 179 -4.03 -9.53 -10.16
C CYS A 179 -2.59 -9.25 -10.56
N ALA A 180 -1.73 -8.82 -9.63
CA ALA A 180 -0.34 -8.49 -9.89
C ALA A 180 0.49 -9.71 -10.30
N LEU A 181 0.34 -10.83 -9.58
CA LEU A 181 1.00 -12.08 -9.90
C LEU A 181 0.53 -12.62 -11.25
N ALA A 182 -0.79 -12.63 -11.49
CA ALA A 182 -1.34 -13.08 -12.76
C ALA A 182 -0.86 -12.19 -13.92
N ALA A 183 -0.87 -10.86 -13.76
CA ALA A 183 -0.39 -9.91 -14.76
C ALA A 183 1.09 -10.16 -15.09
N GLY A 184 1.94 -10.32 -14.08
CA GLY A 184 3.35 -10.65 -14.27
C GLY A 184 3.56 -11.98 -15.02
N ILE A 185 2.82 -13.03 -14.67
CA ILE A 185 2.93 -14.35 -15.33
C ILE A 185 2.50 -14.26 -16.80
N TYR A 186 1.38 -13.61 -17.10
CA TYR A 186 0.91 -13.45 -18.48
C TYR A 186 1.85 -12.55 -19.30
N ALA A 187 2.45 -11.54 -18.69
CA ALA A 187 3.45 -10.69 -19.32
C ALA A 187 4.70 -11.49 -19.73
N VAL A 188 5.21 -12.36 -18.86
CA VAL A 188 6.36 -13.24 -19.18
C VAL A 188 6.02 -14.26 -20.27
N ARG A 189 4.78 -14.72 -20.34
CA ARG A 189 4.29 -15.63 -21.38
C ARG A 189 4.03 -14.94 -22.74
N GLY A 190 4.24 -13.63 -22.83
CA GLY A 190 4.00 -12.84 -24.06
C GLY A 190 2.52 -12.54 -24.34
N ASN A 191 1.60 -12.84 -23.42
CA ASN A 191 0.19 -12.48 -23.56
C ASN A 191 -0.04 -11.06 -23.01
N ASN A 192 0.36 -10.07 -23.79
CA ASN A 192 0.31 -8.66 -23.42
C ASN A 192 -1.13 -8.15 -23.21
N GLU A 193 -2.11 -8.71 -23.93
CA GLU A 193 -3.52 -8.32 -23.80
C GLU A 193 -4.07 -8.69 -22.42
N MET A 194 -3.84 -9.93 -21.98
CA MET A 194 -4.30 -10.37 -20.65
C MET A 194 -3.54 -9.66 -19.53
N ALA A 195 -2.22 -9.45 -19.69
CA ALA A 195 -1.42 -8.70 -18.74
C ALA A 195 -1.92 -7.25 -18.57
N SER A 196 -2.31 -6.59 -19.68
CA SER A 196 -2.89 -5.25 -19.67
C SER A 196 -4.26 -5.23 -18.97
N LYS A 197 -5.15 -6.16 -19.30
CA LYS A 197 -6.48 -6.27 -18.65
C LYS A 197 -6.38 -6.45 -17.13
N LEU A 198 -5.48 -7.33 -16.67
CA LEU A 198 -5.25 -7.57 -15.25
C LEU A 198 -4.63 -6.36 -14.55
N THR A 199 -3.69 -5.69 -15.22
CA THR A 199 -3.09 -4.43 -14.75
C THR A 199 -4.15 -3.34 -14.58
N MET A 200 -5.04 -3.17 -15.56
CA MET A 200 -6.15 -2.21 -15.47
C MET A 200 -7.10 -2.57 -14.33
N ALA A 201 -7.47 -3.86 -14.19
CA ALA A 201 -8.32 -4.31 -13.09
C ALA A 201 -7.72 -4.00 -11.72
N GLN A 202 -6.40 -4.18 -11.56
CA GLN A 202 -5.67 -3.83 -10.34
C GLN A 202 -5.75 -2.34 -10.03
N TYR A 203 -5.61 -1.46 -11.04
CA TYR A 203 -5.79 -0.01 -10.84
C TYR A 203 -7.22 0.36 -10.43
N TYR A 204 -8.23 -0.31 -10.99
CA TYR A 204 -9.62 -0.13 -10.55
C TYR A 204 -9.83 -0.57 -9.11
N PHE A 205 -9.27 -1.70 -8.70
CA PHE A 205 -9.33 -2.16 -7.31
C PHE A 205 -8.65 -1.18 -6.36
N TRP A 206 -7.44 -0.70 -6.69
CA TRP A 206 -6.77 0.34 -5.91
C TRP A 206 -7.60 1.61 -5.79
N THR A 207 -8.18 2.09 -6.90
CA THR A 207 -9.05 3.27 -6.89
C THR A 207 -10.26 3.07 -5.99
N PHE A 208 -10.90 1.90 -6.07
CA PHE A 208 -12.03 1.54 -5.22
C PHE A 208 -11.64 1.49 -3.74
N TYR A 209 -10.57 0.79 -3.38
CA TYR A 209 -10.13 0.66 -1.99
C TYR A 209 -9.67 1.99 -1.39
N CYS A 210 -8.86 2.76 -2.12
CA CYS A 210 -8.40 4.07 -1.67
C CYS A 210 -9.57 5.06 -1.56
N GLY A 211 -10.51 5.06 -2.53
CA GLY A 211 -11.72 5.87 -2.46
C GLY A 211 -12.62 5.48 -1.28
N TYR A 212 -12.80 4.18 -1.05
CA TYR A 212 -13.54 3.65 0.10
C TYR A 212 -12.90 4.06 1.43
N LEU A 213 -11.59 3.87 1.60
CA LEU A 213 -10.89 4.26 2.82
C LEU A 213 -10.91 5.78 3.01
N GLY A 214 -10.70 6.56 1.94
CA GLY A 214 -10.74 8.01 1.96
C GLY A 214 -12.10 8.56 2.38
N THR A 215 -13.20 7.99 1.86
CA THR A 215 -14.56 8.39 2.25
C THR A 215 -14.85 8.04 3.71
N LEU A 216 -14.42 6.87 4.20
CA LEU A 216 -14.56 6.53 5.61
C LEU A 216 -13.74 7.45 6.52
N LEU A 217 -12.51 7.79 6.11
CA LEU A 217 -11.64 8.71 6.86
C LEU A 217 -12.28 10.09 6.97
N LEU A 218 -12.79 10.64 5.86
CA LEU A 218 -13.48 11.93 5.85
C LEU A 218 -14.75 11.90 6.72
N PHE A 219 -15.56 10.84 6.59
CA PHE A 219 -16.77 10.67 7.40
C PHE A 219 -16.44 10.62 8.91
N ALA A 220 -15.43 9.83 9.29
CA ALA A 220 -14.99 9.71 10.67
C ALA A 220 -14.40 11.02 11.19
N GLY A 221 -13.56 11.70 10.40
CA GLY A 221 -12.95 12.99 10.75
C GLY A 221 -13.97 14.09 10.99
N VAL A 222 -14.95 14.26 10.09
CA VAL A 222 -16.01 15.27 10.25
C VAL A 222 -16.86 14.99 11.50
N ARG A 223 -17.20 13.74 11.76
CA ARG A 223 -17.96 13.40 12.98
C ARG A 223 -17.15 13.60 14.25
N LEU A 224 -15.85 13.29 14.24
CA LEU A 224 -14.97 13.50 15.38
C LEU A 224 -14.85 14.99 15.73
N MET A 225 -14.66 15.86 14.74
CA MET A 225 -14.62 17.32 14.96
C MET A 225 -15.92 17.83 15.59
N ARG A 226 -17.07 17.42 15.06
CA ARG A 226 -18.39 17.80 15.62
C ARG A 226 -18.62 17.32 17.05
N LEU A 227 -18.00 16.21 17.45
CA LEU A 227 -18.08 15.70 18.83
C LEU A 227 -17.18 16.50 19.76
N LEU A 228 -16.00 16.89 19.29
CA LEU A 228 -15.07 17.71 20.05
C LEU A 228 -15.67 19.09 20.34
N ASP A 229 -16.33 19.70 19.35
CA ASP A 229 -17.02 20.99 19.51
C ASP A 229 -18.12 20.93 20.60
N LYS A 230 -18.80 19.79 20.74
CA LYS A 230 -19.87 19.60 21.75
C LYS A 230 -19.36 19.35 23.17
N HIS A 231 -18.07 19.04 23.34
CA HIS A 231 -17.48 18.75 24.64
C HIS A 231 -16.53 19.84 25.14
N LEU A 232 -16.05 20.72 24.25
CA LEU A 232 -15.24 21.89 24.61
C LEU A 232 -16.08 23.16 24.88
N LEU A 233 -17.35 23.17 24.45
CA LEU A 233 -18.36 24.18 24.82
C LEU A 233 -19.27 23.62 25.92
#